data_AF-A0A0A0FFJ5-F1
#
_entry.id   AF-A0A0A0FFJ5-F1
#
_cell.length_a   1.000
_cell.length_b   1.000
_cell.length_c   1.000
_cell.angle_alpha   90.00
_cell.angle_beta   90.00
_cell.angle_gamma   90.00
#
_symmetry.space_group_name_H-M   'P 1'
#
loop_
_entity.id
_entity.type
_entity.pdbx_description
1 polymer ?
#
loop_
_entity_poly.entity_id
_entity_poly.type
_entity_poly.pdbx_seq_one_letter_code
_entity_poly.pdbx_strand_id
1 'polypeptide(L)'
;MTDIELTGKSITLTDKYGSSVHLNTVLTYLLELYQMDFAELSEAVSTHYPSHKGVIMTIAEQLEEKGLEKGRAEERKKALEATYASVRRMSDMGMSTEVIKQALQLSDEQIREALHN
;
A
#
# COMPACT_ATOMS: atom_id res chain seq x y z
N MET A 1 -34.19 5.11 7.46
CA MET A 1 -34.27 3.72 7.91
C MET A 1 -33.41 2.93 6.94
N THR A 2 -32.32 2.34 7.42
CA THR A 2 -31.33 1.68 6.57
C THR A 2 -31.45 0.19 6.83
N ASP A 3 -31.96 -0.55 5.85
CA ASP A 3 -32.18 -1.99 5.97
C ASP A 3 -30.91 -2.74 5.54
N ILE A 4 -30.20 -3.28 6.53
CA ILE A 4 -29.21 -4.33 6.31
C ILE A 4 -29.98 -5.64 6.34
N GLU A 5 -30.25 -6.23 5.17
CA GLU A 5 -30.87 -7.56 5.10
C GLU A 5 -29.80 -8.64 5.30
N LEU A 6 -29.75 -9.20 6.52
CA LEU A 6 -28.94 -10.36 6.84
C LEU A 6 -29.69 -11.64 6.44
N THR A 7 -29.56 -12.06 5.19
CA THR A 7 -30.10 -13.35 4.72
C THR A 7 -29.09 -14.47 4.91
N GLY A 8 -28.91 -14.91 6.16
CA GLY A 8 -28.43 -16.24 6.58
C GLY A 8 -27.03 -16.74 6.17
N LYS A 9 -26.47 -16.38 5.00
CA LYS A 9 -25.16 -16.81 4.48
C LYS A 9 -24.48 -15.82 3.51
N SER A 10 -25.12 -14.71 3.15
CA SER A 10 -24.54 -13.70 2.25
C SER A 10 -24.74 -12.29 2.81
N ILE A 11 -23.67 -11.50 2.84
CA ILE A 11 -23.77 -10.05 3.02
C ILE A 11 -23.84 -9.45 1.62
N THR A 12 -25.01 -8.99 1.21
CA THR A 12 -25.18 -8.25 -0.05
C THR A 12 -24.90 -6.77 0.22
N LEU A 13 -23.70 -6.30 -0.13
CA LEU A 13 -23.40 -4.87 -0.15
C LEU A 13 -23.98 -4.28 -1.43
N THR A 14 -25.13 -3.60 -1.31
CA THR A 14 -25.77 -2.87 -2.42
C THR A 14 -24.90 -1.70 -2.89
N ASP A 15 -25.10 -1.18 -4.10
CA ASP A 15 -24.29 -0.11 -4.73
C ASP A 15 -24.03 1.13 -3.86
N LYS A 16 -24.86 1.41 -2.83
CA LYS A 16 -24.63 2.49 -1.87
C LYS A 16 -23.46 2.23 -0.91
N TYR A 17 -23.14 0.96 -0.66
CA TYR A 17 -22.11 0.50 0.26
C TYR A 17 -21.15 -0.53 -0.39
N GLY A 18 -21.27 -0.82 -1.69
CA GLY A 18 -20.44 -1.76 -2.43
C GLY A 18 -19.05 -1.24 -2.83
N SER A 19 -18.61 -0.12 -2.27
CA SER A 19 -17.25 0.37 -2.54
C SER A 19 -16.19 -0.54 -1.91
N SER A 20 -15.01 -0.58 -2.52
CA SER A 20 -13.83 -1.30 -1.99
C SER A 20 -13.51 -0.92 -0.55
N VAL A 21 -13.83 0.31 -0.14
CA VAL A 21 -13.63 0.80 1.23
C VAL A 21 -14.51 0.06 2.24
N HIS A 22 -15.80 -0.08 1.97
CA HIS A 22 -16.71 -0.76 2.90
C HIS A 22 -16.45 -2.27 2.97
N LEU A 23 -16.11 -2.89 1.83
CA LEU A 23 -15.66 -4.28 1.78
C LEU A 23 -14.42 -4.50 2.66
N ASN A 24 -13.43 -3.61 2.55
CA ASN A 24 -12.24 -3.65 3.40
C ASN A 24 -12.60 -3.47 4.88
N THR A 25 -13.46 -2.51 5.22
CA THR A 25 -13.88 -2.29 6.62
C THR A 25 -14.54 -3.53 7.23
N VAL A 26 -15.46 -4.18 6.50
CA VAL A 26 -16.12 -5.40 6.98
C VAL A 26 -15.11 -6.55 7.11
N LEU A 27 -14.23 -6.73 6.12
CA LEU A 27 -13.22 -7.78 6.17
C LEU A 27 -12.24 -7.58 7.33
N THR A 28 -11.74 -6.35 7.52
CA THR A 28 -10.87 -5.99 8.64
C THR A 28 -11.55 -6.25 9.98
N TYR A 29 -12.80 -5.82 10.15
CA TYR A 29 -13.55 -6.07 11.38
C TYR A 29 -13.70 -7.57 11.68
N LEU A 30 -13.96 -8.39 10.67
CA LEU A 30 -14.07 -9.84 10.84
C LEU A 30 -12.73 -10.47 11.22
N LEU A 31 -11.64 -10.10 10.54
CA LEU A 31 -10.28 -10.56 10.87
C LEU A 31 -9.92 -10.21 12.32
N GLU A 32 -10.18 -8.97 12.75
CA GLU A 32 -9.96 -8.54 14.14
C GLU A 32 -10.83 -9.31 15.15
N LEU A 33 -12.13 -9.49 14.85
CA LEU A 33 -13.07 -10.19 15.72
C LEU A 33 -12.66 -11.66 15.94
N TYR A 34 -12.21 -12.32 14.88
CA TYR A 34 -11.75 -13.71 14.93
C TYR A 34 -10.27 -13.84 15.31
N GLN A 35 -9.58 -12.73 15.58
CA GLN A 35 -8.13 -12.68 15.84
C GLN A 35 -7.33 -13.45 14.79
N MET A 36 -7.76 -13.31 13.54
CA MET A 36 -7.28 -14.06 12.40
C MET A 36 -6.55 -13.14 11.44
N ASP A 37 -5.45 -13.61 10.86
CA ASP A 37 -4.81 -12.91 9.75
C ASP A 37 -5.34 -13.36 8.38
N PHE A 38 -4.91 -12.69 7.31
CA PHE A 38 -5.37 -13.04 5.98
C PHE A 38 -4.93 -14.45 5.52
N ALA A 39 -3.77 -14.94 5.98
CA ALA A 39 -3.27 -16.26 5.62
C ALA A 39 -4.14 -17.35 6.27
N GLU A 40 -4.47 -17.19 7.54
CA GLU A 40 -5.38 -18.08 8.27
C GLU A 40 -6.79 -18.08 7.65
N LEU A 41 -7.30 -16.91 7.24
CA LEU A 41 -8.59 -16.82 6.53
C LEU A 41 -8.52 -17.54 5.18
N SER A 42 -7.46 -17.30 4.41
CA SER A 42 -7.22 -17.92 3.11
C SER A 42 -7.19 -19.45 3.22
N GLU A 43 -6.52 -19.98 4.24
CA GLU A 43 -6.46 -21.41 4.53
C GLU A 43 -7.84 -21.97 4.95
N ALA A 44 -8.55 -21.28 5.84
CA ALA A 44 -9.88 -21.69 6.29
C ALA A 44 -10.88 -21.77 5.11
N VAL A 45 -10.91 -20.74 4.26
CA VAL A 45 -11.79 -20.70 3.08
C VAL A 45 -11.38 -21.77 2.07
N SER A 46 -10.08 -21.95 1.82
CA SER A 46 -9.58 -22.99 0.89
C SER A 46 -9.89 -24.40 1.36
N THR A 47 -9.90 -24.63 2.67
CA THR A 47 -10.24 -25.93 3.28
C THR A 47 -11.72 -26.23 3.16
N HIS A 48 -12.57 -25.22 3.41
CA HIS A 48 -14.03 -25.39 3.34
C HIS A 48 -14.54 -25.42 1.90
N TYR A 49 -13.84 -24.76 0.97
CA TYR A 49 -14.20 -24.66 -0.44
C TYR A 49 -13.03 -25.05 -1.36
N PRO A 50 -12.69 -26.35 -1.47
CA PRO A 50 -11.53 -26.80 -2.25
C PRO A 50 -11.56 -26.38 -3.73
N SER A 51 -12.74 -26.23 -4.33
CA SER A 51 -12.91 -25.75 -5.71
C SER A 51 -12.41 -24.32 -5.94
N HIS A 52 -12.32 -23.51 -4.89
CA HIS A 52 -11.88 -22.12 -4.95
C HIS A 52 -10.43 -21.91 -4.51
N LYS A 53 -9.77 -22.97 -4.00
CA LYS A 53 -8.39 -22.91 -3.48
C LYS A 53 -7.41 -22.23 -4.45
N GLY A 54 -7.45 -22.59 -5.74
CA GLY A 54 -6.57 -21.98 -6.74
C GLY A 54 -6.78 -20.47 -6.89
N VAL A 55 -8.04 -20.02 -6.94
CA VAL A 55 -8.38 -18.59 -7.04
C VAL A 55 -7.91 -17.83 -5.80
N ILE A 56 -8.11 -18.40 -4.61
CA ILE A 56 -7.72 -17.80 -3.33
C ILE A 56 -6.20 -17.66 -3.23
N MET A 57 -5.44 -18.68 -3.63
CA MET A 57 -3.98 -18.61 -3.66
C MET A 57 -3.48 -17.51 -4.61
N THR A 58 -4.05 -17.41 -5.81
CA THR A 58 -3.71 -16.33 -6.76
C THR A 58 -4.00 -14.94 -6.18
N ILE A 59 -5.11 -14.77 -5.45
CA ILE A 59 -5.41 -13.50 -4.77
C ILE A 59 -4.36 -13.20 -3.69
N ALA A 60 -3.95 -14.20 -2.90
CA ALA A 60 -2.92 -14.03 -1.88
C ALA A 60 -1.58 -13.60 -2.48
N GLU A 61 -1.14 -14.25 -3.56
CA GLU A 61 0.10 -13.92 -4.29
C GLU A 61 0.06 -12.47 -4.82
N GLN A 62 -1.06 -12.06 -5.42
CA GLN A 62 -1.22 -10.69 -5.92
C GLN A 62 -1.19 -9.64 -4.80
N LEU A 63 -1.74 -9.96 -3.62
CA LEU A 63 -1.71 -9.06 -2.47
C LEU A 63 -0.30 -8.95 -1.89
N GLU A 64 0.43 -10.06 -1.80
CA GLU A 64 1.83 -10.07 -1.37
C GLU A 64 2.71 -9.23 -2.32
N GLU A 65 2.58 -9.43 -3.63
CA GLU A 65 3.33 -8.66 -4.64
C GLU A 65 3.07 -7.16 -4.52
N LYS A 66 1.79 -6.75 -4.41
CA LYS A 66 1.40 -5.36 -4.19
C LYS A 66 1.97 -4.79 -2.88
N GLY A 67 1.97 -5.60 -1.82
CA GLY A 67 2.57 -5.22 -0.53
C GLY A 67 4.06 -4.95 -0.64
N LEU A 68 4.80 -5.84 -1.32
CA LEU A 68 6.23 -5.68 -1.57
C LEU A 68 6.52 -4.46 -2.46
N GLU A 69 5.73 -4.24 -3.50
CA GLU A 69 5.87 -3.08 -4.37
C GLU A 69 5.67 -1.77 -3.60
N LYS A 70 4.64 -1.71 -2.75
CA LYS A 70 4.39 -0.55 -1.88
C LYS A 70 5.55 -0.31 -0.92
N GLY A 71 6.07 -1.37 -0.28
CA GLY A 71 7.25 -1.27 0.58
C GLY A 71 8.47 -0.70 -0.15
N ARG A 72 8.78 -1.23 -1.33
CA ARG A 72 9.88 -0.72 -2.18
C ARG A 72 9.65 0.72 -2.64
N ALA A 73 8.40 1.12 -2.90
CA ALA A 73 8.07 2.51 -3.25
C ALA A 73 8.30 3.45 -2.06
N GLU A 74 7.91 3.05 -0.85
CA GLU A 74 8.17 3.81 0.37
C GLU A 74 9.67 3.94 0.67
N GLU A 75 10.46 2.88 0.47
CA GLU A 75 11.92 2.92 0.61
C GLU A 75 12.57 3.87 -0.40
N ARG A 76 12.16 3.80 -1.68
CA ARG A 76 12.62 4.74 -2.72
C ARG A 76 12.30 6.19 -2.35
N LYS A 77 11.09 6.43 -1.84
CA LYS A 77 10.68 7.75 -1.36
C LYS A 77 11.57 8.26 -0.22
N LYS A 78 11.81 7.42 0.80
CA LYS A 78 12.70 7.78 1.93
C LYS A 78 14.13 8.07 1.48
N ALA A 79 14.67 7.26 0.56
CA ALA A 79 16.00 7.47 0.00
C ALA A 79 16.09 8.79 -0.79
N LEU A 80 15.05 9.11 -1.57
CA LEU A 80 14.96 10.37 -2.29
C LEU A 80 14.88 11.57 -1.34
N GLU A 81 14.04 11.50 -0.30
CA GLU A 81 13.93 12.54 0.73
C GLU A 81 15.26 12.79 1.46
N ALA A 82 15.99 11.72 1.81
CA ALA A 82 17.32 11.84 2.42
C ALA A 82 18.34 12.50 1.47
N THR A 83 18.23 12.22 0.17
CA THR A 83 19.06 12.84 -0.86
C THR A 83 18.76 14.33 -0.98
N TYR A 84 17.48 14.71 -1.03
CA TYR A 84 17.05 16.11 -1.08
C TYR A 84 17.41 16.90 0.17
N ALA A 85 17.32 16.28 1.36
CA ALA A 85 17.82 16.88 2.59
C ALA A 85 19.33 17.16 2.53
N SER A 86 20.10 16.33 1.83
CA SER A 86 21.53 16.55 1.62
C SER A 86 21.80 17.67 0.62
N VAL A 87 21.01 17.77 -0.46
CA VAL A 87 21.05 18.91 -1.40
C VAL A 87 20.84 20.23 -0.67
N ARG A 88 19.78 20.33 0.15
CA ARG A 88 19.48 21.55 0.92
C ARG A 88 20.62 21.93 1.86
N ARG A 89 21.13 20.97 2.64
CA ARG A 89 22.29 21.21 3.53
C ARG A 89 23.52 21.71 2.78
N MET A 90 23.83 21.13 1.62
CA MET A 90 24.98 21.56 0.81
C MET A 90 24.77 22.96 0.24
N SER A 91 23.55 23.29 -0.19
CA SER A 91 23.18 24.63 -0.64
C SER A 91 23.30 25.66 0.50
N ASP A 92 22.84 25.32 1.70
CA ASP A 92 22.93 26.18 2.88
C ASP A 92 24.39 26.44 3.30
N MET A 93 25.29 25.51 3.02
CA MET A 93 26.73 25.68 3.18
C MET A 93 27.38 26.53 2.06
N GLY A 94 26.59 27.04 1.11
CA GLY A 94 27.04 27.89 0.02
C GLY A 94 27.64 27.14 -1.18
N MET A 95 27.44 25.82 -1.27
CA MET A 95 27.90 25.05 -2.44
C MET A 95 27.01 25.39 -3.65
N SER A 96 27.63 25.54 -4.83
CA SER A 96 26.86 25.81 -6.05
C SER A 96 26.06 24.58 -6.49
N THR A 97 24.94 24.81 -7.16
CA THR A 97 24.07 23.75 -7.69
C THR A 97 24.81 22.78 -8.60
N GLU A 98 25.76 23.27 -9.41
CA GLU A 98 26.59 22.44 -10.28
C GLU A 98 27.47 21.46 -9.50
N VAL A 99 28.07 21.91 -8.39
CA VAL A 99 28.90 21.05 -7.53
C VAL A 99 28.04 20.01 -6.82
N ILE A 100 26.88 20.40 -6.30
CA ILE A 100 25.95 19.48 -5.63
C ILE A 100 25.43 18.41 -6.61
N LYS A 101 25.06 18.84 -7.82
CA LYS A 101 24.60 17.97 -8.90
C LYS A 101 25.65 16.91 -9.25
N GLN A 102 26.89 17.33 -9.41
CA GLN A 102 27.99 16.41 -9.71
C GLN A 102 28.30 15.46 -8.53
N ALA A 103 28.29 15.97 -7.30
CA ALA A 103 28.60 15.19 -6.11
C ALA A 103 27.56 14.10 -5.81
N LEU A 104 26.27 14.42 -6.02
CA LEU A 104 25.14 13.52 -5.75
C LEU A 104 24.60 12.82 -7.00
N GLN A 105 25.23 13.07 -8.17
CA GLN A 105 24.82 12.53 -9.47
C GLN A 105 23.34 12.76 -9.79
N LEU A 106 22.86 13.98 -9.53
CA LEU A 106 21.47 14.37 -9.73
C LEU A 106 21.26 14.99 -11.11
N SER A 107 20.01 15.02 -11.57
CA SER A 107 19.59 15.84 -12.71
C SER A 107 19.27 17.28 -12.27
N ASP A 108 19.23 18.21 -13.23
CA ASP A 108 18.80 19.60 -12.96
C ASP A 108 17.37 19.66 -12.41
N GLU A 109 16.50 18.75 -12.84
CA GLU A 109 15.14 18.63 -12.32
C GLU A 109 15.14 18.23 -10.85
N GLN A 110 15.90 17.20 -10.49
CA GLN A 110 15.99 16.72 -9.11
C GLN A 110 16.59 17.76 -8.16
N ILE A 111 17.58 18.54 -8.61
CA ILE A 111 18.14 19.66 -7.84
C ILE A 111 17.08 20.74 -7.62
N ARG A 112 16.32 21.10 -8.68
CA ARG A 112 15.27 22.10 -8.57
C ARG A 112 14.17 21.64 -7.61
N GLU A 113 13.71 20.39 -7.75
CA GLU A 113 12.70 19.80 -6.89
C GLU A 113 13.15 19.73 -5.41
N ALA A 114 14.42 19.44 -5.16
CA ALA A 114 14.99 19.41 -3.82
C ALA A 114 15.07 20.79 -3.14
N LEU A 115 15.25 21.86 -3.92
CA LEU A 115 15.41 23.24 -3.42
C LEU A 115 14.10 24.04 -3.36
N HIS A 116 13.06 23.60 -4.07
CA HIS A 116 11.74 24.25 -4.11
C HIS A 116 10.70 23.61 -3.16
N ASN A 117 11.02 22.47 -2.55
CA ASN A 117 10.23 21.80 -1.48
C ASN A 117 10.92 21.93 -0.12
#